data_AF-A0A958RLI8-F1
#
_entry.id   AF-A0A958RLI8-F1
#
_cell.length_a   1.000
_cell.length_b   1.000
_cell.length_c   1.000
_cell.angle_alpha   90.00
_cell.angle_beta   90.00
_cell.angle_gamma   90.00
#
_symmetry.space_group_name_H-M   'P 1'
#
loop_
_entity.id
_entity.type
_entity.pdbx_description
1 polymer ?
#
loop_
_entity_poly.entity_id
_entity_poly.type
_entity_poly.pdbx_seq_one_letter_code
_entity_poly.pdbx_strand_id
1 'polypeptide(L)' 'VHTVIFGHTHVYQYRQWGEDMEYFNTGTWTELTSLDIASLGKITKLTYVLLEYPEDVERPRGRLKEWHGYHRIEEDVAVS' A
#
# COMPACT_ATOMS: atom_id res chain seq x y z
N VAL A 1 -11.30 -1.34 -16.91
CA VAL A 1 -11.12 -1.52 -15.44
C VAL A 1 -9.99 -0.59 -15.02
N HIS A 2 -10.24 0.33 -14.10
CA HIS A 2 -9.26 1.35 -13.68
C HIS A 2 -8.27 0.80 -12.63
N THR A 3 -8.78 0.19 -11.57
CA THR A 3 -7.95 -0.34 -10.48
C THR A 3 -8.17 -1.85 -10.35
N VAL A 4 -7.08 -2.60 -10.21
CA VAL A 4 -7.11 -4.03 -9.86
C VAL A 4 -6.26 -4.26 -8.63
N ILE A 5 -6.85 -4.90 -7.62
CA ILE A 5 -6.15 -5.30 -6.40
C ILE A 5 -6.04 -6.82 -6.41
N PHE A 6 -4.80 -7.31 -6.38
CA PHE A 6 -4.44 -8.71 -6.33
C PHE A 6 -4.05 -9.13 -4.92
N GLY A 7 -4.16 -10.45 -4.70
CA GLY A 7 -3.47 -11.15 -3.62
C GLY A 7 -2.49 -12.19 -4.17
N HIS A 8 -2.41 -13.33 -3.50
CA HIS A 8 -1.74 -14.58 -3.94
C HIS A 8 -0.20 -14.60 -3.93
N THR A 9 0.50 -13.56 -4.36
CA THR A 9 1.98 -13.61 -4.40
C THR A 9 2.63 -13.45 -3.02
N HIS A 10 1.83 -13.03 -2.02
CA HIS A 10 2.26 -12.61 -0.68
C HIS A 10 3.22 -11.40 -0.66
N VAL A 11 3.78 -11.00 -1.81
CA VAL A 11 4.67 -9.84 -1.94
C VAL A 11 3.85 -8.60 -2.30
N TYR A 12 4.07 -7.50 -1.55
CA TYR A 12 3.42 -6.23 -1.87
C TYR A 12 4.05 -5.62 -3.12
N GLN A 13 3.22 -5.08 -4.01
CA GLN A 13 3.70 -4.51 -5.27
C GLN A 13 2.72 -3.45 -5.78
N TYR A 14 3.26 -2.44 -6.45
CA TYR A 14 2.48 -1.47 -7.20
C TYR A 14 3.02 -1.39 -8.62
N ARG A 15 2.11 -1.30 -9.58
CA ARG A 15 2.44 -1.01 -10.98
C ARG A 15 1.34 -0.17 -11.60
N GLN A 16 1.73 0.96 -12.19
CA GLN A 16 0.90 1.70 -13.12
C GLN A 16 1.13 1.13 -14.52
N TRP A 17 0.05 0.94 -15.29
CA TRP A 17 0.12 0.51 -16.68
C TRP A 17 -0.63 1.50 -17.57
N GLY A 18 0.10 2.11 -18.49
CA GLY A 18 -0.43 3.25 -19.25
C GLY A 18 -0.78 4.41 -18.31
N GLU A 19 -1.64 5.30 -18.77
CA GLU A 19 -2.03 6.48 -18.00
C GLU A 19 -3.06 6.14 -16.90
N ASP A 20 -3.90 5.14 -17.15
CA ASP A 20 -5.22 5.02 -16.53
C ASP A 20 -5.48 3.70 -15.80
N MET A 21 -4.47 2.85 -15.63
CA MET A 21 -4.65 1.57 -14.95
C MET A 21 -3.65 1.39 -13.81
N GLU A 22 -4.20 1.09 -12.64
CA GLU A 22 -3.44 0.86 -11.42
C GLU A 22 -3.60 -0.59 -10.96
N TYR A 23 -2.46 -1.23 -10.72
CA TYR A 23 -2.38 -2.59 -10.25
C TYR A 23 -1.66 -2.64 -8.90
N PHE A 24 -2.35 -3.18 -7.91
CA PHE A 24 -1.83 -3.33 -6.56
C PHE A 24 -1.77 -4.80 -6.18
N ASN A 25 -0.73 -5.19 -5.44
CA ASN A 25 -0.73 -6.40 -4.64
C ASN A 25 -0.52 -5.97 -3.19
N THR A 26 -1.45 -6.32 -2.31
CA THR A 26 -1.34 -5.97 -0.88
C THR A 26 -0.32 -6.82 -0.14
N GLY A 27 0.16 -7.92 -0.75
CA GLY A 27 0.97 -8.90 -0.07
C GLY A 27 0.22 -9.62 1.04
N THR A 28 0.93 -10.02 2.09
CA THR A 28 0.38 -10.67 3.29
C THR A 28 0.87 -9.98 4.55
N TRP A 29 0.11 -10.14 5.65
CA TRP A 29 0.51 -9.69 6.99
C TRP A 29 1.23 -10.76 7.81
N THR A 30 1.48 -11.92 7.19
CA THR A 30 2.33 -12.97 7.77
C THR A 30 3.79 -12.71 7.46
N GLU A 31 4.69 -13.22 8.30
CA GLU A 31 6.13 -13.16 8.04
C GLU A 31 6.48 -13.85 6.71
N LEU A 32 7.29 -13.20 5.89
CA LEU A 32 7.85 -13.76 4.68
C LEU A 32 9.37 -13.87 4.79
N THR A 33 9.90 -15.01 4.39
CA THR A 33 11.34 -15.16 4.21
C THR A 33 11.66 -14.90 2.74
N SER A 34 12.34 -13.79 2.46
CA SER A 34 12.89 -13.55 1.12
C SER A 34 14.18 -14.33 0.95
N LEU A 35 14.33 -14.95 -0.23
CA LEU A 35 15.54 -15.66 -0.67
C LEU A 35 16.34 -14.86 -1.70
N ASP A 36 15.85 -13.68 -2.10
CA ASP A 36 16.60 -12.78 -2.96
C ASP A 36 17.77 -12.17 -2.17
N ILE A 37 18.97 -12.18 -2.75
CA ILE A 37 20.20 -11.70 -2.10
C ILE A 37 20.04 -10.26 -1.63
N ALA A 38 19.30 -9.42 -2.36
CA ALA A 38 19.09 -8.01 -1.99
C ALA A 38 18.20 -7.83 -0.76
N SER A 39 17.39 -8.82 -0.41
CA SER A 39 16.41 -8.75 0.68
C SER A 39 16.43 -9.98 1.58
N LEU A 40 17.52 -10.75 1.55
CA LEU A 40 17.65 -12.06 2.19
C LEU A 40 17.37 -11.94 3.68
N GLY A 41 16.33 -12.63 4.14
CA GLY A 41 15.89 -12.57 5.53
C GLY A 41 14.38 -12.47 5.68
N LYS A 42 13.97 -12.26 6.93
CA LYS A 42 12.57 -12.14 7.34
C LYS A 42 12.07 -10.72 7.12
N ILE A 43 10.93 -10.58 6.45
CA ILE A 43 10.26 -9.31 6.18
C ILE A 43 8.83 -9.44 6.70
N THR A 44 8.44 -8.50 7.56
CA THR A 44 7.04 -8.34 8.00
C THR A 44 6.65 -6.90 7.73
N LYS A 45 5.80 -6.69 6.72
CA LYS A 45 5.20 -5.38 6.43
C LYS A 45 3.69 -5.53 6.40
N LEU A 46 3.01 -4.72 7.20
CA LEU A 46 1.55 -4.75 7.32
C LEU A 46 0.94 -3.84 6.24
N THR A 47 1.01 -4.27 4.98
CA THR A 47 0.61 -3.46 3.84
C THR A 47 -0.88 -3.53 3.51
N TYR A 48 -1.46 -2.43 3.05
CA TYR A 48 -2.85 -2.33 2.63
C TYR A 48 -3.00 -1.33 1.49
N VAL A 49 -4.09 -1.41 0.72
CA VAL A 49 -4.42 -0.39 -0.29
C VAL A 49 -5.51 0.51 0.28
N LEU A 50 -5.22 1.80 0.35
CA LEU A 50 -6.22 2.83 0.60
C LEU A 50 -6.83 3.28 -0.73
N LEU A 51 -8.14 3.16 -0.87
CA LEU A 51 -8.91 3.74 -1.97
C LEU A 51 -9.66 4.96 -1.47
N GLU A 52 -9.39 6.11 -2.08
CA GLU A 52 -10.12 7.34 -1.83
C GLU A 52 -11.01 7.65 -3.03
N TYR A 53 -12.21 8.17 -2.78
CA TYR A 53 -13.16 8.62 -3.80
C TYR A 53 -13.41 10.11 -3.60
N PRO A 54 -12.52 10.98 -4.10
CA PRO A 54 -12.71 12.42 -3.97
C PRO A 54 -13.92 12.87 -4.81
N GLU A 55 -14.66 13.86 -4.32
CA GLU A 55 -15.89 14.33 -4.97
C GLU A 55 -15.64 15.06 -6.30
N ASP A 56 -14.43 15.60 -6.47
CA ASP A 56 -13.99 16.44 -7.58
C ASP A 56 -13.32 15.67 -8.74
N VAL A 57 -13.12 14.36 -8.59
CA VAL A 57 -12.55 13.49 -9.63
C VAL A 57 -13.45 12.30 -9.93
N GLU A 58 -13.52 11.94 -11.20
CA GLU A 58 -14.37 10.84 -11.69
C GLU A 58 -13.89 9.46 -11.23
N ARG A 59 -12.64 9.34 -10.74
CA ARG A 59 -11.98 8.07 -10.48
C ARG A 59 -11.42 7.99 -9.06
N PRO A 60 -11.48 6.80 -8.44
CA PRO A 60 -10.86 6.59 -7.15
C PRO A 60 -9.33 6.64 -7.25
N ARG A 61 -8.69 7.11 -6.19
CA ARG A 61 -7.24 7.13 -6.05
C ARG A 61 -6.77 5.99 -5.16
N GLY A 62 -5.95 5.10 -5.70
CA GLY A 62 -5.33 4.01 -4.93
C GLY A 62 -3.96 4.38 -4.36
N ARG A 63 -3.68 3.97 -3.12
CA ARG A 63 -2.36 4.13 -2.48
C ARG A 63 -2.00 2.87 -1.70
N LEU A 64 -0.88 2.23 -2.05
CA LEU A 64 -0.29 1.15 -1.24
C LEU A 64 0.40 1.76 -0.02
N LYS A 65 -0.04 1.38 1.17
CA LYS A 65 0.41 1.91 2.45
C LYS A 65 0.89 0.80 3.36
N GLU A 66 1.71 1.18 4.34
CA GLU A 66 2.16 0.31 5.43
C GLU A 66 1.50 0.78 6.74
N TRP A 67 0.98 -0.16 7.52
CA TRP A 67 0.39 0.09 8.83
C TRP A 67 1.45 -0.06 9.92
N HIS A 68 1.62 0.99 10.74
CA HIS A 68 2.62 1.03 11.82
C HIS A 68 2.05 0.90 13.24
N GLY A 69 0.76 0.53 13.39
CA GLY A 69 0.18 0.22 14.70
C GLY A 69 -0.50 1.39 15.43
N TYR A 70 -0.19 2.64 15.09
CA TYR A 70 -0.75 3.82 15.77
C TYR A 70 -1.28 4.85 14.77
N HIS A 71 -2.54 5.23 14.92
CA HIS A 71 -3.11 6.41 14.27
C HIS A 71 -2.82 7.60 15.21
N ARG A 72 -1.87 8.49 14.88
CA ARG A 72 -1.71 9.77 15.59
C ARG A 72 -2.91 10.64 15.19
N ILE A 73 -3.83 10.86 16.13
CA ILE A 73 -5.06 11.65 15.90
C ILE A 73 -4.76 13.16 16.02
N GLU A 74 -3.63 13.56 16.65
CA GLU A 74 -3.37 14.95 17.03
C GLU A 74 -1.87 15.30 16.96
N GLU A 75 -1.56 16.57 16.67
CA GLU A 75 -0.24 17.18 16.66
C GLU A 75 -0.29 18.51 17.46
N ASP A 76 0.76 18.80 18.24
CA ASP A 76 0.81 20.01 19.07
C ASP A 76 0.98 21.28 18.22
N VAL A 77 0.18 22.30 18.51
CA VAL A 77 0.34 23.63 17.90
C VAL A 77 1.51 24.34 18.59
N ALA A 78 2.55 24.67 17.82
CA ALA A 78 3.58 25.58 18.29
C ALA A 78 2.98 26.99 18.46
N VAL A 79 2.69 27.37 19.70
CA VAL A 79 2.34 28.75 20.04
C VAL A 79 3.63 29.51 20.33
N SER A 80 3.88 30.53 19.50
CA SER A 80 4.98 31.50 19.65
C SER A 80 4.78 32.43 20.85
#